data_AF-A0A8J3M4T8-F1
#
_entry.id   AF-A0A8J3M4T8-F1
#
_cell.length_a   1.000
_cell.length_b   1.000
_cell.length_c   1.000
_cell.angle_alpha   90.00
_cell.angle_beta   90.00
_cell.angle_gamma   90.00
#
_symmetry.space_group_name_H-M   'P 1'
#
loop_
_entity.id
_entity.type
_entity.pdbx_description
1 polymer ?
#
loop_
_entity_poly.entity_id
_entity_poly.type
_entity_poly.pdbx_seq_one_letter_code
_entity_poly.pdbx_strand_id
1 'polypeptide(L)' 'MEELHFNCPAYLAQRFWLMCAERRETPGAVLREFMLGEISKTDAGFEFDLKAITGFDAWAIREGKQGGTQR' A
#
# COMPACT_ATOMS: atom_id res chain seq x y z
N MET A 1 14.57 -9.88 -1.75
CA MET A 1 13.81 -8.64 -1.46
C MET A 1 14.57 -7.98 -0.34
N GLU A 2 15.03 -6.74 -0.53
CA GLU A 2 15.72 -6.01 0.53
C GLU A 2 14.66 -5.49 1.52
N GLU A 3 14.88 -5.74 2.82
CA GLU A 3 14.01 -5.23 3.88
C GLU A 3 14.55 -3.89 4.37
N LEU A 4 13.72 -2.84 4.22
CA LEU A 4 14.04 -1.51 4.70
C LEU A 4 13.36 -1.28 6.04
N HIS A 5 14.16 -0.95 7.05
CA HIS A 5 13.65 -0.57 8.37
C HIS A 5 13.73 0.94 8.53
N PHE A 6 12.68 1.54 9.10
CA PHE A 6 12.65 2.94 9.45
C PHE A 6 12.14 3.11 10.87
N ASN A 7 12.68 4.11 11.57
CA ASN A 7 12.21 4.47 12.91
C ASN A 7 10.90 5.26 12.78
N CYS A 8 9.80 4.65 13.23
CA CYS A 8 8.49 5.29 13.24
C CYS A 8 8.01 5.52 14.68
N PRO A 9 7.83 6.77 15.13
CA PRO A 9 7.21 7.07 16.41
C PRO A 9 5.83 6.40 16.54
N ALA A 10 5.55 5.83 17.71
CA ALA A 10 4.32 5.04 17.93
C ALA A 10 3.03 5.78 17.59
N TYR A 11 2.95 7.07 17.91
CA TYR A 11 1.76 7.89 17.61
C TYR A 11 1.54 8.08 16.10
N LEU A 12 2.60 8.14 15.30
CA LEU A 12 2.50 8.23 13.84
C LEU A 12 2.08 6.89 13.25
N ALA A 13 2.67 5.79 13.74
CA ALA A 13 2.28 4.45 13.32
C ALA A 13 0.79 4.20 13.56
N GLN A 14 0.26 4.56 14.73
CA GLN A 14 -1.16 4.40 15.05
C GLN A 14 -2.06 5.21 14.10
N ARG A 15 -1.73 6.49 13.86
CA ARG A 15 -2.50 7.33 12.92
C ARG A 15 -2.44 6.81 11.49
N PHE A 16 -1.29 6.28 11.08
CA PHE A 16 -1.11 5.67 9.77
C PHE A 16 -1.97 4.41 9.61
N TRP A 17 -2.03 3.57 10.64
CA TRP A 17 -2.91 2.39 10.64
C TRP A 17 -4.39 2.75 10.50
N LEU A 18 -4.85 3.80 11.20
CA LEU A 18 -6.24 4.29 11.07
C LEU A 18 -6.53 4.75 9.64
N MET A 19 -5.62 5.52 9.03
CA MET A 19 -5.74 5.95 7.64
C MET A 19 -5.83 4.77 6.67
N CYS A 20 -5.00 3.74 6.85
CA CYS A 20 -5.04 2.54 6.02
C CYS A 20 -6.40 1.84 6.11
N ALA A 21 -6.96 1.74 7.33
CA ALA A 21 -8.27 1.13 7.57
C ALA A 21 -9.41 1.94 6.92
N GLU A 22 -9.39 3.27 7.04
CA GLU A 22 -10.36 4.17 6.39
C GLU A 22 -10.37 4.02 4.87
N ARG A 23 -9.18 3.83 4.28
CA ARG A 23 -8.99 3.62 2.83
C ARG A 23 -9.22 2.18 2.37
N ARG A 24 -9.35 1.23 3.30
CA ARG A 24 -9.39 -0.22 3.01
C ARG A 24 -8.16 -0.70 2.21
N GLU A 25 -7.00 -0.12 2.49
CA GLU A 25 -5.74 -0.44 1.82
C GLU A 25 -4.72 -0.99 2.82
N THR A 26 -3.76 -1.78 2.34
CA THR A 26 -2.68 -2.28 3.20
C THR A 26 -1.66 -1.16 3.48
N PRO A 27 -0.97 -1.18 4.63
CA PRO A 27 0.16 -0.29 4.91
C PRO A 27 1.18 -0.22 3.77
N GLY A 28 1.48 -1.37 3.15
CA GLY A 28 2.40 -1.45 2.01
C GLY A 28 1.88 -0.71 0.77
N ALA A 29 0.59 -0.85 0.44
CA ALA A 29 -0.03 -0.14 -0.68
C ALA A 29 0.00 1.38 -0.47
N VAL A 30 -0.40 1.85 0.72
CA VAL A 30 -0.41 3.28 1.05
C VAL A 30 1.01 3.87 1.08
N LEU A 31 1.99 3.15 1.67
CA LEU A 31 3.39 3.59 1.65
C LEU A 31 3.94 3.64 0.23
N ARG A 32 3.61 2.66 -0.61
CA ARG A 32 4.02 2.62 -2.00
C ARG A 32 3.47 3.82 -2.76
N GLU A 33 2.16 4.07 -2.66
CA GLU A 33 1.51 5.24 -3.28
C GLU A 33 2.20 6.54 -2.86
N PHE A 34 2.44 6.70 -1.55
CA PHE A 34 3.14 7.87 -1.01
C PHE A 34 4.53 8.03 -1.62
N MET A 35 5.35 6.97 -1.63
CA MET A 35 6.70 7.02 -2.20
C MET A 35 6.69 7.36 -3.69
N LEU A 36 5.79 6.77 -4.47
CA LEU A 36 5.65 7.10 -5.89
C LEU A 36 5.27 8.57 -6.09
N GLY A 37 4.37 9.10 -5.26
CA GLY A 37 3.98 10.51 -5.28
C GLY A 37 5.14 11.45 -4.94
N GLU A 38 5.97 11.11 -3.96
CA GLU A 38 7.13 11.94 -3.59
C GLU A 38 8.25 11.89 -4.64
N ILE A 39 8.51 10.71 -5.23
CA ILE A 39 9.52 10.56 -6.29
C ILE A 39 9.10 11.31 -7.54
N SER A 40 7.86 11.15 -8.00
CA SER A 40 7.36 11.84 -9.21
C SER A 40 7.36 13.36 -9.12
N LYS A 41 7.19 13.93 -7.91
CA LYS A 41 7.36 15.38 -7.68
C LYS A 41 8.81 15.84 -7.85
N THR A 42 9.76 14.96 -7.53
CA THR A 42 11.20 15.27 -7.50
C THR A 42 11.88 14.93 -8.81
N ASP A 43 11.40 13.89 -9.51
CA ASP A 43 11.93 13.39 -10.77
C ASP A 43 10.77 13.22 -11.77
N ALA A 44 10.67 14.18 -12.69
CA ALA A 44 9.66 14.18 -13.74
C ALA A 44 9.88 13.06 -14.79
N GLY A 45 11.06 12.43 -14.82
CA GLY A 45 11.37 11.28 -15.67
C GLY A 45 10.97 9.94 -15.05
N PHE A 46 10.46 9.94 -13.81
CA PHE A 46 9.99 8.75 -13.12
C PHE A 46 8.63 8.30 -13.68
N GLU A 47 8.64 7.62 -14.84
CA GLU A 47 7.47 6.94 -15.41
C GLU A 47 7.28 5.58 -14.74
N PHE A 48 6.25 5.37 -13.92
CA PHE A 48 5.70 4.01 -13.70
C PHE A 48 4.28 4.04 -13.14
N ASP A 49 3.31 3.56 -13.94
CA ASP A 49 1.95 3.28 -13.49
C ASP A 49 1.66 1.78 -13.54
N LEU A 50 2.10 1.05 -12.51
CA LEU A 50 1.75 -0.37 -12.34
C LEU A 50 0.24 -0.58 -12.15
N LYS A 51 -0.51 0.43 -11.69
CA LYS A 51 -1.96 0.34 -11.42
C LYS A 51 -2.75 0.49 -12.72
N ALA A 52 -2.33 1.37 -13.64
CA ALA A 52 -2.92 1.48 -14.98
C ALA A 52 -2.56 0.32 -15.91
N ILE A 53 -1.39 -0.30 -15.75
CA ILE A 53 -0.97 -1.41 -16.62
C ILE A 53 -1.68 -2.72 -16.28
N THR A 54 -1.91 -3.02 -15.00
CA THR A 54 -2.46 -4.33 -14.59
C THR A 54 -3.93 -4.29 -14.18
N GLY A 55 -4.50 -3.10 -13.92
CA GLY A 55 -5.83 -2.95 -13.31
C GLY A 55 -5.96 -3.64 -11.95
N PHE A 56 -4.84 -4.10 -11.36
CA PHE A 56 -4.81 -4.97 -10.20
C PHE A 56 -3.65 -4.57 -9.30
N ASP A 57 -3.99 -4.06 -8.11
CA ASP A 57 -3.01 -3.83 -7.07
C ASP A 57 -2.80 -5.15 -6.30
N ALA A 58 -1.62 -5.75 -6.48
CA ALA A 58 -1.22 -6.96 -5.76
C ALA A 58 -1.21 -6.79 -4.23
N TRP A 59 -1.29 -5.55 -3.75
CA TRP A 59 -1.28 -5.18 -2.33
C TRP A 59 -2.65 -4.70 -1.83
N ALA A 60 -3.69 -4.74 -2.67
CA ALA A 60 -5.06 -4.52 -2.23
C ALA A 60 -5.49 -5.64 -1.28
N ILE A 61 -6.27 -5.28 -0.25
CA ILE A 61 -6.81 -6.25 0.70
C ILE A 61 -7.78 -7.16 -0.06
N ARG A 62 -7.42 -8.43 -0.23
CA ARG A 62 -8.37 -9.46 -0.64
C ARG A 62 -9.19 -9.84 0.59
N GLU A 63 -10.47 -9.47 0.62
CA GLU A 63 -11.41 -10.06 1.57
C GLU A 63 -11.35 -11.58 1.38
N GLY A 64 -10.84 -12.28 2.40
CA GLY A 64 -10.83 -13.73 2.39
C GLY A 64 -12.26 -14.22 2.30
N LYS A 65 -12.69 -14.71 1.14
CA LYS A 65 -13.85 -15.60 1.07
C LYS A 65 -13.49 -16.80 1.97
N GLN A 66 -14.04 -16.82 3.18
CA GLN A 66 -14.16 -18.05 3.94
C GLN A 66 -14.94 -19.00 3.05
N GLY A 67 -14.23 -19.91 2.39
CA GLY A 67 -14.83 -21.03 1.68
C GLY A 67 -15.60 -21.84 2.71
N GLY A 68 -16.91 -21.63 2.76
CA GLY A 68 -17.81 -22.52 3.46
C GLY A 68 -17.55 -23.92 2.94
N THR A 69 -17.07 -24.78 3.83
CA THR A 69 -17.06 -26.23 3.63
C THR A 69 -18.49 -26.65 3.34
N GLN A 70 -18.81 -26.88 2.07
CA GLN A 70 -19.98 -27.66 1.69
C GLN A 70 -19.73 -29.09 2.19
N ARG A 71 -20.46 -29.46 3.25
CA ARG A 71 -20.80 -30.85 3.55
C ARG A 71 -22.00 -31.26 2.70
#